data_AF-A0A165ICW6-F1
#
_entry.id   AF-A0A165ICW6-F1
#
_cell.length_a   1.000
_cell.length_b   1.000
_cell.length_c   1.000
_cell.angle_alpha   90.00
_cell.angle_beta   90.00
_cell.angle_gamma   90.00
#
_symmetry.space_group_name_H-M   'P 1'
#
loop_
_entity.id
_entity.type
_entity.pdbx_description
1 polymer ?
#
loop_
_entity_poly.entity_id
_entity_poly.type
_entity_poly.pdbx_seq_one_letter_code
_entity_poly.pdbx_strand_id
1 'polypeptide(L)' 'VTDGISLGRPCCRVHNCPFPLTNHHAHFCAVHAEKEQLCAVEGCDARTQPERLTCAIPEHQALE' A
#
# COMPACT_ATOMS: atom_id res chain seq x y z
N VAL A 1 -32.00 -2.63 -16.14
CA VAL A 1 -31.33 -1.77 -15.14
C VAL A 1 -29.86 -2.12 -15.14
N THR A 2 -29.01 -1.17 -15.49
CA THR A 2 -27.57 -1.37 -15.65
C THR A 2 -26.96 -1.54 -14.26
N ASP A 3 -26.41 -2.71 -13.97
CA ASP A 3 -25.69 -2.95 -12.73
C ASP A 3 -24.50 -1.99 -12.69
N GLY A 4 -24.64 -0.95 -11.85
CA GLY A 4 -23.64 0.06 -11.64
C GLY A 4 -22.48 -0.62 -10.94
N ILE A 5 -21.53 -1.10 -11.76
CA ILE A 5 -20.21 -1.54 -11.34
C ILE A 5 -19.71 -0.43 -10.43
N SER A 6 -19.79 -0.68 -9.14
CA SER A 6 -19.23 0.17 -8.11
C SER A 6 -17.73 0.01 -8.29
N LEU A 7 -17.17 0.74 -9.26
CA LEU A 7 -15.75 0.98 -9.41
C LEU A 7 -15.36 1.63 -8.10
N GLY A 8 -14.97 0.78 -7.15
CA GLY A 8 -14.67 1.15 -5.79
C GLY A 8 -13.77 2.35 -5.85
N ARG A 9 -14.25 3.47 -5.30
CA ARG A 9 -13.50 4.71 -5.30
C ARG A 9 -12.11 4.36 -4.77
N PRO A 10 -11.04 4.64 -5.52
CA PRO A 10 -9.72 4.18 -5.12
C PRO A 10 -9.40 4.95 -3.84
N CYS A 11 -9.39 4.21 -2.74
CA CYS A 11 -9.15 4.70 -1.39
C CYS A 11 -7.79 4.20 -0.94
N CYS A 12 -7.17 4.94 -0.02
CA CYS A 12 -5.93 4.50 0.58
C CYS A 12 -6.11 3.12 1.24
N ARG A 13 -5.15 2.21 1.02
CA ARG A 13 -5.12 0.87 1.59
C ARG A 13 -5.00 0.87 3.12
N VAL A 14 -4.63 2.00 3.73
CA VAL A 14 -4.63 2.17 5.19
C VAL A 14 -6.06 2.21 5.71
N HIS A 15 -6.34 1.33 6.66
CA HIS A 15 -7.65 1.24 7.31
C HIS A 15 -8.07 2.60 7.88
N ASN A 16 -9.29 3.03 7.56
CA ASN A 16 -9.87 4.30 8.04
C ASN A 16 -9.08 5.56 7.63
N CYS A 17 -8.32 5.51 6.54
CA CYS A 17 -7.67 6.71 6.02
C CYS A 17 -8.68 7.61 5.28
N PRO A 18 -8.88 8.87 5.72
CA PRO A 18 -9.81 9.80 5.07
C PRO A 18 -9.21 10.50 3.84
N PHE A 19 -7.90 10.32 3.60
CA PHE A 19 -7.20 11.07 2.56
C PHE A 19 -7.39 10.46 1.17
N PRO A 20 -7.57 11.29 0.14
CA PRO A 20 -7.61 10.82 -1.23
C PRO A 20 -6.24 10.28 -1.66
N LEU A 21 -6.25 9.33 -2.59
CA LEU A 21 -5.03 8.86 -3.24
C LEU A 21 -4.40 9.96 -4.06
N THR A 22 -3.07 9.99 -4.12
CA THR A 22 -2.33 10.91 -5.00
C THR A 22 -2.58 10.58 -6.47
N ASN A 23 -2.76 9.31 -6.78
CA ASN A 23 -2.93 8.83 -8.15
C ASN A 23 -3.96 7.71 -8.20
N HIS A 24 -4.65 7.54 -9.33
CA HIS A 24 -5.61 6.45 -9.52
C HIS A 24 -4.93 5.07 -9.47
N HIS A 25 -3.62 5.02 -9.77
CA HIS A 25 -2.78 3.84 -9.67
C HIS A 25 -2.09 3.66 -8.31
N ALA A 26 -2.15 4.66 -7.43
CA ALA A 26 -1.49 4.58 -6.12
C ALA A 26 -2.33 3.75 -5.15
N HIS A 27 -1.71 2.86 -4.37
CA HIS A 27 -2.42 2.14 -3.31
C HIS A 27 -2.51 2.96 -2.01
N PHE A 28 -1.67 3.98 -1.88
CA PHE A 28 -1.57 4.83 -0.70
C PHE A 28 -1.78 6.31 -1.03
N CYS A 29 -2.32 7.07 -0.07
CA CYS A 29 -2.45 8.53 -0.19
C CYS A 29 -1.09 9.21 -0.03
N ALA A 30 -0.99 10.50 -0.34
CA ALA A 30 0.25 11.27 -0.19
C ALA A 30 0.87 11.15 1.21
N VAL A 31 0.03 11.04 2.25
CA VAL A 31 0.46 10.89 3.66
C VAL A 31 1.02 9.50 3.94
N HIS A 32 0.47 8.46 3.30
CA HIS A 32 0.91 7.08 3.47
C HIS A 32 1.77 6.58 2.30
N ALA A 33 2.26 7.48 1.44
CA ALA A 33 3.16 7.12 0.35
C ALA A 33 4.45 6.50 0.87
N GLU A 34 4.86 6.88 2.09
CA GLU A 34 5.94 6.19 2.80
C GLU A 34 5.61 4.72 3.07
N LYS A 35 4.36 4.36 3.35
CA LYS A 35 3.96 2.96 3.62
C LYS A 35 4.08 2.07 2.39
N GLU A 36 3.98 2.64 1.20
CA GLU A 36 4.31 1.93 -0.05
C GLU A 36 5.80 1.56 -0.11
N GLN A 37 6.63 2.36 0.55
CA GLN A 37 8.08 2.19 0.65
C GLN A 37 8.49 1.51 1.96
N LEU A 38 7.56 1.06 2.79
CA LEU A 38 7.82 0.32 4.02
C LEU A 38 7.51 -1.16 3.82
N CYS A 39 8.24 -1.99 4.56
CA CYS A 39 8.10 -3.43 4.50
C CYS A 39 6.63 -3.83 4.71
N ALA A 40 6.13 -4.73 3.85
CA ALA A 40 4.79 -5.28 3.96
C ALA A 40 4.55 -6.10 5.25
N VAL A 41 5.60 -6.34 6.04
CA VAL A 41 5.55 -7.10 7.30
C VAL A 41 5.03 -6.20 8.42
N GLU A 42 3.99 -6.67 9.09
CA GLU A 42 3.38 -5.98 10.23
C GLU A 42 4.39 -5.86 11.38
N GLY A 43 4.64 -4.63 11.84
CA GLY A 43 5.65 -4.34 12.87
C GLY A 43 7.07 -4.07 12.33
N CYS A 44 7.25 -4.01 11.01
CA CYS A 44 8.53 -3.65 10.40
C CYS A 44 8.46 -2.23 9.79
N ASP A 45 9.23 -1.30 10.35
CA ASP A 45 9.38 0.06 9.83
C ASP A 45 10.58 0.23 8.88
N ALA A 46 11.14 -0.88 8.39
CA ALA A 46 12.25 -0.85 7.44
C ALA A 46 11.76 -0.54 6.03
N ARG A 47 12.57 0.20 5.27
CA ARG A 47 12.29 0.55 3.88
C ARG A 47 12.37 -0.69 2.96
N THR A 48 11.44 -0.80 2.02
CA THR A 48 11.45 -1.83 0.99
C THR A 48 12.63 -1.67 0.04
N GLN A 49 13.07 -2.78 -0.53
CA GLN A 49 14.05 -2.73 -1.61
C GLN A 49 13.37 -2.33 -2.92
N PRO A 50 14.08 -1.67 -3.86
CA PRO A 50 13.57 -1.47 -5.20
C PRO A 50 13.18 -2.85 -5.78
N GLU A 51 11.98 -2.93 -6.37
CA GLU A 51 11.37 -4.15 -6.95
C GLU A 51 10.83 -5.19 -5.95
N ARG A 52 10.82 -4.92 -4.65
CA ARG A 52 10.23 -5.82 -3.63
C ARG A 52 9.30 -5.07 -2.69
N LEU A 53 8.35 -5.78 -2.08
CA LEU A 53 7.49 -5.21 -1.04
C LEU A 53 8.05 -5.46 0.38
N THR A 54 9.20 -6.12 0.48
CA THR A 54 9.89 -6.41 1.73
C THR A 54 11.23 -5.69 1.85
N CYS A 55 11.66 -5.47 3.08
CA CYS A 55 12.98 -4.95 3.40
C CYS A 55 14.11 -5.98 3.15
N ALA A 56 15.35 -5.60 3.47
CA ALA A 56 16.54 -6.45 3.32
C ALA A 56 16.59 -7.67 4.27
N ILE A 57 15.61 -7.83 5.16
CA ILE A 57 15.58 -8.91 6.15
C ILE A 57 15.15 -10.21 5.46
N PRO A 58 15.94 -11.30 5.57
CA PRO A 58 15.64 -12.56 4.90
C PRO A 58 14.34 -13.20 5.40
N GLU A 59 14.03 -13.09 6.70
CA GLU A 59 12.76 -13.54 7.27
C GLU A 59 11.55 -12.83 6.63
N HIS A 60 11.68 -11.53 6.35
CA HIS A 60 10.62 -10.78 5.70
C HIS A 60 10.50 -11.12 4.22
N GLN A 61 11.63 -11.32 3.52
CA GLN A 61 11.62 -11.76 2.12
C GLN A 61 11.06 -13.17 1.93
N ALA A 62 11.13 -14.01 2.95
CA ALA A 62 10.53 -15.35 2.93
C ALA A 62 9.00 -15.35 3.11
N LEU A 63 8.40 -14.20 3.47
CA LEU A 63 6.95 -14.03 3.62
C LEU A 63 6.26 -13.57 2.32
N GLU A 64 7.02 -13.07 1.33
CA GLU A 64 6.51 -12.73 -0.02
C GLU A 64 6.12 -13.98 -0.83
#